data_AF-A0A7C1PEH4-F1
#
_entry.id   AF-A0A7C1PEH4-F1
#
_cell.length_a   1.000
_cell.length_b   1.000
_cell.length_c   1.000
_cell.angle_alpha   90.00
_cell.angle_beta   90.00
_cell.angle_gamma   90.00
#
_symmetry.space_group_name_H-M   'P 1'
#
loop_
_entity.id
_entity.type
_entity.pdbx_description
1 polymer ?
#
loop_
_entity_poly.entity_id
_entity_poly.type
_entity_poly.pdbx_seq_one_letter_code
_entity_poly.pdbx_strand_id
1 'polypeptide(L)'
;YIVDTVKRSLVHDNRDVLVYATGIREGGRSDGALLGTLGVYFDWKAQGQAIVEKEANLPPQVAEKTEVLLLDGSNMVIASSRPERIYTHFALNNPAQLAKGSYYDQSGAIVAFAKTLGYEDYDGLGWSGVIIQTMDSDETLRQQLRLR
;
A
#
# COMPACT_ATOMS: atom_id res chain seq x y z
N TYR A 1 -10.99 -4.31 -19.42
CA TYR A 1 -11.59 -4.02 -18.10
C TYR A 1 -11.11 -2.64 -17.66
N ILE A 2 -11.69 -2.09 -16.60
CA ILE A 2 -11.20 -0.89 -15.92
C ILE A 2 -11.00 -1.21 -14.44
N VAL A 3 -10.09 -0.48 -13.82
CA VAL A 3 -9.83 -0.52 -12.39
C VAL A 3 -9.75 0.91 -11.90
N ASP A 4 -10.43 1.19 -10.81
CA ASP A 4 -10.45 2.49 -10.15
C ASP A 4 -9.24 2.62 -9.20
N THR A 5 -9.00 3.82 -8.68
CA THR A 5 -8.11 3.98 -7.53
C THR A 5 -8.82 3.61 -6.24
N VAL A 6 -8.05 3.32 -5.18
CA VAL A 6 -8.60 3.18 -3.84
C VAL A 6 -9.20 4.52 -3.42
N LYS A 7 -10.47 4.54 -3.07
CA LYS A 7 -11.14 5.76 -2.63
C LYS A 7 -12.26 5.49 -1.65
N ARG A 8 -12.58 6.54 -0.89
CA ARG A 8 -13.78 6.58 -0.06
C ARG A 8 -15.02 6.54 -0.94
N SER A 9 -15.97 5.66 -0.62
CA SER A 9 -17.21 5.54 -1.39
C SER A 9 -18.46 5.79 -0.55
N LEU A 10 -19.22 6.83 -0.91
CA LEU A 10 -20.46 7.20 -0.21
C LEU A 10 -21.55 6.11 -0.31
N VAL A 11 -21.59 5.38 -1.42
CA VAL A 11 -22.59 4.33 -1.69
C VAL A 11 -22.26 2.99 -1.05
N HIS A 12 -21.07 2.87 -0.44
CA HIS A 12 -20.61 1.68 0.30
C HIS A 12 -20.32 2.04 1.76
N ASP A 13 -21.26 2.71 2.42
CA ASP A 13 -21.19 3.10 3.84
C ASP A 13 -19.92 3.86 4.23
N ASN A 14 -19.40 4.71 3.34
CA ASN A 14 -18.15 5.43 3.55
C ASN A 14 -16.96 4.50 3.86
N ARG A 15 -16.93 3.29 3.29
CA ARG A 15 -15.73 2.45 3.28
C ARG A 15 -14.78 2.88 2.17
N ASP A 16 -13.51 2.56 2.38
CA ASP A 16 -12.50 2.65 1.33
C ASP A 16 -12.66 1.42 0.44
N VAL A 17 -12.80 1.62 -0.86
CA VAL A 17 -13.07 0.55 -1.82
C VAL A 17 -12.09 0.60 -2.99
N LEU A 18 -11.87 -0.56 -3.59
CA LEU A 18 -11.23 -0.72 -4.89
C LEU A 18 -12.24 -1.37 -5.84
N VAL A 19 -12.49 -0.75 -7.00
CA VAL A 19 -13.52 -1.21 -7.93
C VAL A 19 -12.89 -1.67 -9.23
N TYR A 20 -13.27 -2.87 -9.67
CA TYR A 20 -13.01 -3.40 -11.00
C TYR A 20 -14.31 -3.46 -11.77
N ALA A 21 -14.25 -3.16 -13.07
CA ALA A 21 -15.39 -3.36 -13.94
C ALA A 21 -14.97 -3.87 -15.32
N THR A 22 -15.83 -4.65 -15.95
CA THR A 22 -15.63 -5.12 -17.31
C THR A 22 -16.94 -5.20 -18.08
N GLY A 23 -16.88 -5.06 -19.40
CA GLY A 23 -18.04 -5.18 -20.26
C GLY A 23 -18.49 -6.64 -20.38
N ILE A 24 -19.80 -6.88 -20.25
CA ILE A 24 -20.42 -8.16 -20.59
C ILE A 24 -20.80 -8.10 -22.07
N ARG A 25 -20.28 -9.03 -22.87
CA ARG A 25 -20.46 -9.05 -24.33
C ARG A 25 -21.22 -10.28 -24.80
N GLU A 26 -21.96 -10.11 -25.88
CA GLU A 26 -22.77 -11.16 -26.48
C GLU A 26 -21.95 -12.42 -26.78
N GLY A 27 -22.45 -13.57 -26.34
CA GLY A 27 -21.80 -14.86 -26.52
C GLY A 27 -20.44 -15.01 -25.83
N GLY A 28 -20.08 -14.10 -24.90
CA GLY A 28 -18.76 -14.10 -24.24
C GLY A 28 -17.59 -13.72 -25.15
N ARG A 29 -17.87 -13.23 -26.37
CA ARG A 29 -16.81 -12.85 -27.32
C ARG A 29 -16.22 -11.49 -26.97
N SER A 30 -14.91 -11.35 -27.06
CA SER A 30 -14.21 -10.08 -26.78
C SER A 30 -14.62 -8.96 -27.74
N ASP A 31 -15.08 -9.31 -28.94
CA ASP A 31 -15.57 -8.41 -30.00
C ASP A 31 -17.11 -8.36 -30.12
N GLY A 32 -17.83 -9.11 -29.27
CA GLY A 32 -19.30 -9.16 -29.29
C GLY A 32 -19.93 -7.82 -28.89
N ALA A 33 -21.21 -7.64 -29.25
CA ALA A 33 -21.97 -6.45 -28.86
C ALA A 33 -21.96 -6.29 -27.32
N LEU A 34 -21.80 -5.05 -26.85
CA LEU A 34 -21.80 -4.76 -25.41
C LEU A 34 -23.24 -4.85 -24.89
N LEU A 35 -23.47 -5.78 -23.95
CA LEU A 35 -24.79 -6.02 -23.35
C LEU A 35 -24.93 -5.35 -21.98
N GLY A 36 -23.82 -5.12 -21.28
CA GLY A 36 -23.84 -4.52 -19.96
C GLY A 36 -22.45 -4.46 -19.32
N THR A 37 -22.40 -4.31 -18.00
CA THR A 37 -21.15 -4.21 -17.23
C THR A 37 -21.25 -5.06 -15.97
N LEU A 38 -20.20 -5.82 -15.69
CA LEU A 38 -19.98 -6.48 -14.41
C LEU A 38 -19.03 -5.60 -13.59
N GLY A 39 -19.44 -5.21 -12.39
CA GLY A 39 -18.59 -4.53 -11.42
C GLY A 39 -18.36 -5.42 -10.19
N VAL A 40 -17.14 -5.40 -9.68
CA VAL A 40 -16.75 -6.02 -8.41
C VAL A 40 -16.08 -4.95 -7.57
N TYR A 41 -16.48 -4.81 -6.31
CA TYR A 41 -15.79 -3.94 -5.37
C TYR A 41 -15.17 -4.79 -4.25
N PHE A 42 -14.01 -4.35 -3.81
CA PHE A 42 -13.32 -4.89 -2.65
C PHE A 42 -13.46 -3.94 -1.47
N ASP A 43 -13.74 -4.48 -0.28
CA ASP A 43 -13.63 -3.73 0.98
C ASP A 43 -12.16 -3.49 1.29
N TRP A 44 -11.62 -2.47 0.64
CA TRP A 44 -10.20 -2.15 0.71
C TRP A 44 -9.80 -1.74 2.12
N LYS A 45 -10.69 -1.10 2.89
CA LYS A 45 -10.41 -0.72 4.27
C LYS A 45 -10.01 -1.93 5.11
N ALA A 46 -10.77 -3.02 5.05
CA ALA A 46 -10.46 -4.23 5.81
C ALA A 46 -9.23 -4.98 5.25
N GLN A 47 -9.14 -5.09 3.93
CA GLN A 47 -8.05 -5.82 3.27
C GLN A 47 -6.70 -5.12 3.40
N GLY A 48 -6.65 -3.82 3.14
CA GLY A 48 -5.45 -2.99 3.27
C GLY A 48 -4.91 -3.00 4.70
N GLN A 49 -5.78 -2.90 5.70
CA GLN A 49 -5.37 -2.98 7.10
C GLN A 49 -4.74 -4.34 7.45
N ALA A 50 -5.36 -5.44 6.99
CA ALA A 50 -4.82 -6.77 7.22
C ALA A 50 -3.42 -6.94 6.62
N ILE A 51 -3.18 -6.38 5.42
CA ILE A 51 -1.87 -6.45 4.75
C ILE A 51 -0.80 -5.77 5.61
N VAL A 52 -1.01 -4.51 6.00
CA VAL A 52 0.01 -3.71 6.70
C VAL A 52 0.25 -4.16 8.14
N GLU A 53 -0.74 -4.79 8.78
CA GLU A 53 -0.60 -5.31 10.15
C GLU A 53 -0.05 -6.74 10.23
N LYS A 54 -0.44 -7.62 9.30
CA LYS A 54 -0.20 -9.06 9.44
C LYS A 54 0.89 -9.58 8.52
N GLU A 55 0.94 -9.11 7.28
CA GLU A 55 1.86 -9.67 6.27
C GLU A 55 3.31 -9.24 6.51
N ALA A 56 3.53 -8.07 7.12
CA ALA A 56 4.86 -7.64 7.53
C ALA A 56 5.45 -8.51 8.65
N ASN A 57 4.59 -9.16 9.45
CA ASN A 57 4.94 -10.13 10.50
C ASN A 57 6.13 -9.70 11.37
N LEU A 58 6.13 -8.43 11.79
CA LEU A 58 7.22 -7.86 12.58
C LEU A 58 7.06 -8.25 14.07
N PRO A 59 8.16 -8.61 14.77
CA PRO A 59 8.13 -8.76 16.22
C PRO A 59 7.63 -7.47 16.89
N PRO A 60 6.89 -7.54 18.02
CA PRO A 60 6.27 -6.36 18.63
C PRO A 60 7.22 -5.17 18.86
N GLN A 61 8.42 -5.45 19.37
CA GLN A 61 9.46 -4.44 19.64
C GLN A 61 9.95 -3.73 18.37
N VAL A 62 9.90 -4.42 17.23
CA VAL A 62 10.27 -3.86 15.92
C VAL A 62 9.09 -3.08 15.35
N ALA A 63 7.87 -3.62 15.49
CA ALA A 63 6.64 -2.99 15.02
C ALA A 63 6.40 -1.61 15.66
N GLU A 64 6.74 -1.43 16.94
CA GLU A 64 6.61 -0.13 17.63
C GLU A 64 7.40 0.99 16.95
N LYS A 65 8.54 0.66 16.34
CA LYS A 65 9.47 1.58 15.67
C LYS A 65 9.39 1.53 14.15
N THR A 66 8.39 0.81 13.62
CA THR A 66 8.26 0.56 12.19
C THR A 66 6.88 0.95 11.69
N GLU A 67 6.84 1.78 10.65
CA GLU A 67 5.63 2.07 9.89
C GLU A 67 5.61 1.20 8.62
N VAL A 68 4.46 0.61 8.31
CA VAL A 68 4.24 -0.18 7.10
C VAL A 68 3.17 0.52 6.29
N LEU A 69 3.48 0.89 5.05
CA LEU A 69 2.61 1.61 4.14
C LEU A 69 2.41 0.80 2.87
N LEU A 70 1.23 0.93 2.27
CA LEU A 70 0.97 0.58 0.89
C LEU A 70 0.61 1.84 0.14
N LEU A 71 1.34 2.10 -0.94
CA LEU A 71 1.20 3.27 -1.79
C LEU A 71 0.55 2.90 -3.12
N ASP A 72 -0.29 3.77 -3.66
CA ASP A 72 -0.73 3.66 -5.05
C ASP A 72 0.33 4.14 -6.05
N GLY A 73 0.03 4.06 -7.35
CA GLY A 73 0.94 4.50 -8.42
C GLY A 73 1.25 6.01 -8.43
N SER A 74 0.52 6.82 -7.65
CA SER A 74 0.76 8.26 -7.46
C SER A 74 1.38 8.56 -6.09
N ASN A 75 1.91 7.54 -5.39
CA ASN A 75 2.43 7.61 -4.04
C ASN A 75 1.43 8.12 -2.98
N MET A 76 0.12 7.97 -3.21
CA MET A 76 -0.89 8.14 -2.17
C MET A 76 -0.86 6.94 -1.23
N VAL A 77 -0.89 7.16 0.08
CA VAL A 77 -1.01 6.09 1.06
C VAL A 77 -2.43 5.52 1.02
N ILE A 78 -2.56 4.28 0.57
CA ILE A 78 -3.84 3.55 0.47
C ILE A 78 -4.04 2.54 1.59
N ALA A 79 -2.99 2.17 2.32
CA ALA A 79 -3.08 1.46 3.60
C ALA A 79 -1.88 1.81 4.48
N SER A 80 -2.05 1.80 5.81
CA SER A 80 -0.97 2.10 6.75
C SER A 80 -1.16 1.46 8.12
N SER A 81 -0.07 1.02 8.75
CA SER A 81 -0.06 0.66 10.17
C SER A 81 -0.21 1.86 11.12
N ARG A 82 -0.16 3.09 10.57
CA ARG A 82 -0.41 4.37 11.23
C ARG A 82 -1.61 5.06 10.56
N PRO A 83 -2.84 4.93 11.11
CA PRO A 83 -4.07 5.37 10.42
C PRO A 83 -4.06 6.83 9.93
N GLU A 84 -3.33 7.72 10.61
CA GLU A 84 -3.14 9.12 10.26
C GLU A 84 -2.41 9.34 8.92
N ARG A 85 -1.72 8.32 8.40
CA ARG A 85 -1.05 8.36 7.09
C ARG A 85 -2.01 8.15 5.93
N ILE A 86 -3.17 7.53 6.14
CA ILE A 86 -4.08 7.16 5.04
C ILE A 86 -4.54 8.42 4.29
N TYR A 87 -4.49 8.39 2.95
CA TYR A 87 -4.74 9.52 2.04
C TYR A 87 -3.76 10.69 2.15
N THR A 88 -2.61 10.50 2.81
CA THR A 88 -1.48 11.42 2.67
C THR A 88 -0.61 11.02 1.48
N HIS A 89 0.11 11.99 0.90
CA HIS A 89 1.09 11.69 -0.14
C HIS A 89 2.45 11.38 0.50
N PHE A 90 3.04 10.24 0.15
CA PHE A 90 4.37 9.86 0.60
C PHE A 90 5.42 10.22 -0.45
N ALA A 91 6.37 11.08 -0.11
CA ALA A 91 7.44 11.47 -1.03
C ALA A 91 8.52 10.38 -1.14
N LEU A 92 8.20 9.27 -1.84
CA LEU A 92 9.14 8.16 -2.04
C LEU A 92 10.35 8.62 -2.84
N ASN A 93 11.53 8.61 -2.23
CA ASN A 93 12.78 9.00 -2.88
C ASN A 93 13.34 7.85 -3.72
N ASN A 94 12.85 7.72 -4.96
CA ASN A 94 13.29 6.70 -5.91
C ASN A 94 13.47 7.28 -7.33
N PRO A 95 14.44 8.21 -7.53
CA PRO A 95 14.64 8.87 -8.83
C PRO A 95 15.04 7.89 -9.94
N ALA A 96 15.71 6.78 -9.59
CA ALA A 96 16.08 5.72 -10.53
C ALA A 96 14.93 4.76 -10.87
N GLN A 97 13.72 4.99 -10.32
CA GLN A 97 12.52 4.17 -10.55
C GLN A 97 12.73 2.66 -10.34
N LEU A 98 13.58 2.31 -9.38
CA LEU A 98 13.91 0.92 -9.07
C LEU A 98 12.67 0.16 -8.64
N ALA A 99 12.61 -1.13 -8.98
CA ALA A 99 11.52 -2.01 -8.54
C ALA A 99 11.55 -2.25 -7.03
N LYS A 100 12.73 -2.17 -6.39
CA LYS A 100 12.92 -2.27 -4.94
C LYS A 100 14.22 -1.58 -4.54
N GLY A 101 14.32 -1.16 -3.28
CA GLY A 101 15.51 -0.53 -2.74
C GLY A 101 15.32 -0.03 -1.32
N SER A 102 16.35 0.63 -0.79
CA SER A 102 16.27 1.34 0.49
C SER A 102 17.12 2.60 0.49
N TYR A 103 16.78 3.55 1.36
CA TYR A 103 17.53 4.78 1.62
C TYR A 103 17.33 5.24 3.06
N TYR A 104 18.20 6.13 3.54
CA TYR A 104 17.98 6.85 4.79
C TYR A 104 17.31 8.19 4.51
N ASP A 105 16.30 8.54 5.28
CA ASP A 105 15.66 9.85 5.19
C ASP A 105 16.41 10.91 6.02
N GLN A 106 15.88 12.14 6.03
CA GLN A 106 16.50 13.27 6.75
C GLN A 106 16.47 13.11 8.27
N SER A 107 15.60 12.25 8.81
CA SER A 107 15.52 11.94 10.23
C SER A 107 16.48 10.80 10.64
N GLY A 108 17.14 10.16 9.67
CA GLY A 108 17.98 8.99 9.87
C GLY A 108 17.20 7.67 9.92
N ALA A 109 15.89 7.68 9.65
CA ALA A 109 15.10 6.46 9.51
C ALA A 109 15.48 5.72 8.22
N ILE A 110 15.49 4.39 8.26
CA ILE A 110 15.64 3.58 7.05
C ILE A 110 14.28 3.41 6.39
N VAL A 111 14.20 3.75 5.11
CA VAL A 111 13.03 3.55 4.25
C VAL A 111 13.37 2.47 3.25
N ALA A 112 12.67 1.34 3.30
CA ALA A 112 12.74 0.27 2.31
C ALA A 112 11.45 0.24 1.49
N PHE A 113 11.54 -0.02 0.20
CA PHE A 113 10.38 -0.06 -0.69
C PHE A 113 10.49 -1.19 -1.72
N ALA A 114 9.33 -1.67 -2.18
CA ALA A 114 9.22 -2.60 -3.28
C ALA A 114 7.90 -2.39 -4.04
N LYS A 115 7.95 -2.34 -5.37
CA LYS A 115 6.77 -2.35 -6.24
C LYS A 115 6.05 -3.69 -6.12
N THR A 116 4.73 -3.65 -6.02
CA THR A 116 3.89 -4.84 -6.11
C THR A 116 3.99 -5.41 -7.52
N LEU A 117 4.11 -6.73 -7.62
CA LEU A 117 3.98 -7.41 -8.89
C LEU A 117 2.50 -7.52 -9.27
N GLY A 118 2.26 -7.63 -10.57
CA GLY A 118 1.00 -8.11 -11.09
C GLY A 118 0.67 -9.53 -10.62
N TYR A 119 -0.55 -9.99 -10.92
CA TYR A 119 -0.98 -11.35 -10.63
C TYR A 119 -1.65 -11.94 -11.87
N GLU A 120 -1.22 -13.14 -12.28
CA GLU A 120 -1.63 -13.79 -13.53
C GLU A 120 -1.46 -12.82 -14.72
N ASP A 121 -2.52 -12.56 -15.48
CA ASP A 121 -2.52 -11.67 -16.65
C ASP A 121 -2.76 -10.18 -16.30
N TYR A 122 -2.73 -9.80 -15.02
CA TYR A 122 -2.91 -8.41 -14.57
C TYR A 122 -1.56 -7.76 -14.26
N ASP A 123 -1.21 -6.69 -14.97
CA ASP A 123 0.07 -5.95 -14.87
C ASP A 123 0.37 -5.30 -13.50
N GLY A 124 -0.59 -5.37 -12.56
CA GLY A 124 -0.52 -4.66 -11.29
C GLY A 124 -0.90 -3.18 -11.41
N LEU A 125 -1.19 -2.53 -10.28
CA LEU A 125 -1.71 -1.15 -10.26
C LEU A 125 -0.62 -0.08 -10.03
N GLY A 126 0.65 -0.45 -10.22
CA GLY A 126 1.79 0.41 -9.94
C GLY A 126 2.02 0.67 -8.44
N TRP A 127 1.40 -0.12 -7.57
CA TRP A 127 1.50 0.05 -6.13
C TRP A 127 2.88 -0.29 -5.59
N SER A 128 3.20 0.23 -4.41
CA SER A 128 4.46 -0.07 -3.72
C SER A 128 4.24 -0.28 -2.23
N GLY A 129 4.82 -1.35 -1.69
CA GLY A 129 4.97 -1.51 -0.24
C GLY A 129 6.16 -0.67 0.24
N VAL A 130 6.00 0.01 1.38
CA VAL A 130 7.05 0.82 2.01
C VAL A 130 7.12 0.48 3.49
N ILE A 131 8.34 0.26 3.99
CA ILE A 131 8.63 0.04 5.41
C ILE A 131 9.57 1.15 5.86
N ILE A 132 9.18 1.87 6.91
CA ILE A 132 9.95 2.95 7.51
C ILE A 132 10.31 2.52 8.92
N GLN A 133 11.58 2.40 9.23
CA GLN A 133 12.04 2.05 10.58
C GLN A 133 12.89 3.17 11.16
N THR A 134 12.44 3.71 12.29
CA THR A 134 13.18 4.72 13.05
C THR A 134 14.33 4.06 13.80
N MET A 135 15.50 4.68 13.80
CA MET A 135 16.59 4.25 14.67
C MET A 135 16.30 4.57 16.13
N ASP A 136 16.88 3.77 17.03
CA ASP A 136 16.88 4.11 18.43
C ASP A 136 17.63 5.41 18.69
N SER A 137 17.05 6.28 19.50
CA SER A 137 17.77 7.46 19.96
C SER A 137 18.96 7.03 20.81
N ASP A 138 20.04 7.81 20.76
CA ASP A 138 21.25 7.61 21.57
C ASP A 138 20.92 7.44 23.07
N GLU A 139 19.88 8.13 23.55
CA GLU A 139 19.39 8.03 24.93
C GLU A 139 18.75 6.66 25.24
N THR A 140 17.99 6.11 24.30
CA THR A 140 17.37 4.78 24.40
C THR A 140 18.43 3.68 24.36
N LEU A 141 19.41 3.82 23.46
CA LEU A 141 20.58 2.94 23.36
C LEU A 141 21.42 2.96 24.65
N ARG A 142 21.69 4.14 25.22
CA ARG A 142 22.42 4.27 26.49
C ARG A 142 21.68 3.62 27.66
N GLN A 143 20.36 3.80 27.76
CA GLN A 143 19.56 3.11 28.79
C GLN A 143 19.57 1.59 28.63
N GLN A 144 19.44 1.08 27.40
CA GLN A 144 19.47 -0.37 27.14
C GLN A 144 20.85 -0.99 27.38
N LEU A 145 21.93 -0.27 27.05
CA LEU A 145 23.31 -0.76 27.22
C LEU A 145 23.88 -0.55 28.62
N ARG A 146 23.13 0.06 29.55
CA ARG A 146 23.59 0.43 30.92
C ARG A 146 24.92 1.20 30.92
N LEU A 147 25.19 1.97 29.85
CA LEU A 147 26.36 2.83 29.79
C LEU A 147 26.02 4.13 30.52
N ARG A 148 26.66 4.33 31.68
CA ARG A 148 26.64 5.60 32.42
C ARG A 148 27.43 6.67 31.68
#